data_AF-A0A8J6F6T8-F1
#
_entry.id   AF-A0A8J6F6T8-F1
#
_cell.length_a   1.000
_cell.length_b   1.000
_cell.length_c   1.000
_cell.angle_alpha   90.00
_cell.angle_beta   90.00
_cell.angle_gamma   90.00
#
_symmetry.space_group_name_H-M   'P 1'
#
loop_
_entity.id
_entity.type
_entity.pdbx_description
1 polymer ?
#
loop_
_entity_poly.entity_id
_entity_poly.type
_entity_poly.pdbx_seq_one_letter_code
_entity_poly.pdbx_strand_id
1 'polypeptide(L)'
;IIDFLVSQHPTAKSLRDHLIFKIAPMLNPDGVYLGNYRCSLMGFDLNRHWQDPSPWAHPTLYGVKQLILEMHNSHKTSLEFYIDIHAHSTMMNGFMYGNIFEQEELFQRQAIFPKLLCRNAEDFSFSSTSFNRDTMKAGTGRRFLGGLLDNSSYCYTLEVSFYSYMLSGASSAIPYTEETCILS
;
A
#
# COMPACT_ATOMS: atom_id res chain seq x y z
N ILE A 1 -8.24 4.05 -9.54
CA ILE A 1 -7.30 2.94 -9.87
C ILE A 1 -7.99 1.83 -10.64
N ILE A 2 -9.01 1.17 -10.07
CA ILE A 2 -9.69 0.03 -10.72
C ILE A 2 -10.27 0.44 -12.08
N ASP A 3 -10.94 1.59 -12.16
CA ASP A 3 -11.52 2.10 -13.42
C ASP A 3 -10.47 2.25 -14.53
N PHE A 4 -9.32 2.85 -14.21
CA PHE A 4 -8.19 2.94 -15.14
C PHE A 4 -7.71 1.54 -15.56
N LEU A 5 -7.51 0.64 -14.59
CA LEU A 5 -7.03 -0.72 -14.84
C LEU A 5 -7.99 -1.57 -15.66
N VAL A 6 -9.30 -1.28 -15.70
CA VAL A 6 -10.27 -1.99 -16.55
C VAL A 6 -10.57 -1.25 -17.85
N SER A 7 -10.11 -0.01 -17.98
CA SER A 7 -10.34 0.82 -19.16
C SER A 7 -9.65 0.28 -20.43
N GLN A 8 -9.99 0.91 -21.56
CA GLN A 8 -9.37 0.66 -22.86
C GLN A 8 -8.06 1.44 -23.08
N HIS A 9 -7.59 2.19 -22.08
CA HIS A 9 -6.37 2.98 -22.19
C HIS A 9 -5.17 2.08 -22.59
N PRO A 10 -4.33 2.46 -23.57
CA PRO A 10 -3.22 1.62 -24.05
C PRO A 10 -2.28 1.16 -22.94
N THR A 11 -1.95 2.04 -22.00
CA THR A 11 -1.14 1.70 -20.81
C THR A 11 -1.82 0.66 -19.93
N ALA A 12 -3.13 0.77 -19.70
CA ALA A 12 -3.86 -0.21 -18.87
C ALA A 12 -3.89 -1.60 -19.53
N LYS A 13 -4.05 -1.66 -20.86
CA LYS A 13 -3.95 -2.92 -21.62
C LYS A 13 -2.57 -3.55 -21.48
N SER A 14 -1.52 -2.78 -21.76
CA SER A 14 -0.14 -3.24 -21.64
C SER A 14 0.17 -3.74 -20.22
N LEU A 15 -0.31 -3.05 -19.18
CA LEU A 15 -0.16 -3.52 -17.80
C LEU A 15 -0.85 -4.86 -17.56
N ARG A 16 -2.08 -5.06 -18.05
CA ARG A 16 -2.81 -6.33 -17.90
C ARG A 16 -2.20 -7.49 -18.68
N ASP A 17 -1.49 -7.20 -19.78
CA ASP A 17 -0.80 -8.22 -20.58
C ASP A 17 0.45 -8.76 -19.87
N HIS A 18 1.05 -7.97 -18.96
CA HIS A 18 2.30 -8.33 -18.26
C HIS A 18 2.11 -8.61 -16.77
N LEU A 19 1.06 -8.08 -16.14
CA LEU A 19 0.86 -8.11 -14.70
C LEU A 19 -0.55 -8.57 -14.32
N ILE A 20 -0.62 -9.32 -13.23
CA ILE A 20 -1.89 -9.71 -12.60
C ILE A 20 -2.10 -8.85 -11.36
N PHE A 21 -3.16 -8.04 -11.36
CA PHE A 21 -3.54 -7.22 -10.21
C PHE A 21 -4.51 -7.99 -9.30
N LYS A 22 -4.17 -8.12 -8.02
CA LYS A 22 -5.07 -8.60 -6.97
C LYS A 22 -5.38 -7.44 -6.03
N ILE A 23 -6.62 -6.99 -6.03
CA ILE A 23 -7.05 -5.79 -5.29
C ILE A 23 -8.12 -6.18 -4.28
N ALA A 24 -7.84 -5.95 -3.00
CA ALA A 24 -8.82 -5.99 -1.92
C ALA A 24 -9.26 -4.55 -1.63
N PRO A 25 -10.41 -4.07 -2.15
CA PRO A 25 -10.78 -2.66 -2.08
C PRO A 25 -11.03 -2.17 -0.66
N MET A 26 -11.38 -3.07 0.25
CA MET A 26 -11.66 -2.74 1.65
C MET A 26 -11.33 -3.91 2.56
N LEU A 27 -10.43 -3.68 3.52
CA LEU A 27 -10.04 -4.71 4.48
C LEU A 27 -10.95 -4.70 5.73
N ASN A 28 -11.59 -3.58 6.05
CA ASN A 28 -12.43 -3.41 7.24
C ASN A 28 -13.86 -2.94 6.90
N PRO A 29 -14.66 -3.73 6.18
CA PRO A 29 -16.00 -3.33 5.77
C PRO A 29 -16.92 -3.03 6.96
N ASP A 30 -16.86 -3.84 8.02
CA ASP A 30 -17.72 -3.66 9.20
C ASP A 30 -17.37 -2.38 9.98
N GLY A 31 -16.07 -2.12 10.16
CA GLY A 31 -15.62 -0.88 10.80
C GLY A 31 -16.07 0.35 10.02
N VAL A 32 -15.93 0.34 8.70
CA VAL A 32 -16.37 1.45 7.83
C VAL A 32 -17.88 1.67 7.93
N TYR A 33 -18.68 0.60 7.83
CA TYR A 33 -20.14 0.69 7.94
C TYR A 33 -20.60 1.31 9.27
N LEU A 34 -19.87 1.06 10.35
CA LEU A 34 -20.16 1.58 11.69
C LEU A 34 -19.55 2.95 11.98
N GLY A 35 -18.82 3.54 11.04
CA GLY A 35 -18.14 4.82 11.22
C GLY A 35 -16.86 4.74 12.06
N ASN A 36 -16.30 3.54 12.25
CA ASN A 36 -15.00 3.38 12.90
C ASN A 36 -13.89 3.87 11.97
N TYR A 37 -13.03 4.72 12.51
CA TYR A 37 -11.89 5.28 11.78
C TYR A 37 -10.72 4.29 11.65
N ARG A 38 -10.43 3.50 12.69
CA ARG A 38 -9.20 2.67 12.78
C ARG A 38 -9.44 1.19 13.09
N CYS A 39 -10.50 0.89 13.85
CA CYS A 39 -10.71 -0.44 14.40
C CYS A 39 -11.82 -1.21 13.68
N SER A 40 -11.75 -2.54 13.71
CA SER A 40 -12.86 -3.41 13.30
C SER A 40 -14.06 -3.28 14.23
N LEU A 41 -15.17 -3.97 13.91
CA LEU A 41 -16.34 -4.08 14.78
C LEU A 41 -15.98 -4.53 16.21
N MET A 42 -14.98 -5.40 16.35
CA MET A 42 -14.53 -5.90 17.65
C MET A 42 -13.48 -5.01 18.34
N GLY A 43 -13.19 -3.83 17.79
CA GLY A 43 -12.23 -2.89 18.38
C GLY A 43 -10.76 -3.17 18.05
N PHE A 44 -10.46 -4.13 17.17
CA PHE A 44 -9.09 -4.49 16.80
C PHE A 44 -8.52 -3.61 15.67
N ASP A 45 -7.26 -3.20 15.81
CA ASP A 45 -6.47 -2.60 14.72
C ASP A 45 -5.95 -3.74 13.83
N LEU A 46 -6.59 -3.98 12.69
CA LEU A 46 -6.23 -5.07 11.77
C LEU A 46 -4.76 -5.02 11.35
N ASN A 47 -4.15 -3.84 11.24
CA ASN A 47 -2.74 -3.69 10.87
C ASN A 47 -1.76 -3.96 12.03
N ARG A 48 -2.23 -4.62 13.10
CA ARG A 48 -1.43 -5.20 14.19
C ARG A 48 -1.53 -6.72 14.28
N HIS A 49 -2.42 -7.34 13.49
CA HIS A 49 -2.74 -8.76 13.58
C HIS A 49 -2.27 -9.59 12.39
N TRP A 50 -1.34 -9.07 11.56
CA TRP A 50 -0.80 -9.82 10.42
C TRP A 50 -0.04 -11.09 10.83
N GLN A 51 0.58 -11.09 12.00
CA GLN A 51 1.33 -12.24 12.51
C GLN A 51 0.42 -13.46 12.73
N ASP A 52 -0.70 -13.27 13.43
CA ASP A 52 -1.65 -14.32 13.75
C ASP A 52 -3.10 -13.81 13.65
N PRO A 53 -3.65 -13.68 12.43
CA PRO A 53 -5.03 -13.27 12.26
C PRO A 53 -5.96 -14.43 12.59
N SER A 54 -6.98 -14.18 13.42
CA SER A 54 -8.04 -15.15 13.69
C SER A 54 -9.02 -15.20 12.50
N PRO A 55 -9.38 -16.39 11.99
CA PRO A 55 -10.39 -16.50 10.94
C PRO A 55 -11.80 -16.07 11.40
N TRP A 56 -12.04 -16.02 12.72
CA TRP A 56 -13.30 -15.58 13.30
C TRP A 56 -13.30 -14.07 13.62
N ALA A 57 -12.23 -13.55 14.25
CA ALA A 57 -12.19 -12.13 14.64
C ALA A 57 -11.68 -11.21 13.51
N HIS A 58 -10.85 -11.73 12.60
CA HIS A 58 -10.21 -10.99 11.52
C HIS A 58 -10.39 -11.70 10.16
N PRO A 59 -11.63 -12.06 9.76
CA PRO A 59 -11.86 -12.92 8.59
C PRO A 59 -11.30 -12.34 7.29
N THR A 60 -11.40 -11.03 7.09
CA THR A 60 -10.87 -10.34 5.90
C THR A 60 -9.35 -10.38 5.84
N LEU A 61 -8.68 -10.05 6.95
CA LEU A 61 -7.23 -10.11 7.08
C LEU A 61 -6.71 -11.54 6.91
N TYR A 62 -7.39 -12.51 7.52
CA TYR A 62 -7.07 -13.93 7.36
C TYR A 62 -7.16 -14.35 5.89
N GLY A 63 -8.26 -14.06 5.21
CA GLY A 63 -8.46 -14.41 3.80
C GLY A 63 -7.42 -13.77 2.87
N VAL A 64 -7.11 -12.49 3.06
CA VAL A 64 -6.06 -11.81 2.28
C VAL A 64 -4.68 -12.43 2.55
N LYS A 65 -4.36 -12.77 3.81
CA LYS A 65 -3.11 -13.45 4.15
C LYS A 65 -3.02 -14.82 3.46
N GLN A 66 -4.08 -15.63 3.48
CA GLN A 66 -4.09 -16.93 2.79
C GLN A 66 -3.87 -16.77 1.28
N LEU A 67 -4.55 -15.82 0.63
CA LEU A 67 -4.36 -15.54 -0.79
C LEU A 67 -2.90 -15.16 -1.11
N ILE A 68 -2.27 -14.33 -0.28
CA ILE A 68 -0.86 -13.95 -0.46
C ILE A 68 0.05 -15.16 -0.33
N LEU A 69 -0.18 -16.03 0.67
CA LEU A 69 0.60 -17.25 0.87
C LEU A 69 0.42 -18.25 -0.27
N GLU A 70 -0.80 -18.42 -0.77
CA GLU A 70 -1.09 -19.27 -1.92
C GLU A 70 -0.35 -18.81 -3.17
N MET A 71 -0.35 -17.50 -3.44
CA MET A 71 0.40 -16.93 -4.56
C MET A 71 1.91 -17.05 -4.40
N HIS A 72 2.42 -16.83 -3.19
CA HIS A 72 3.84 -16.95 -2.90
C HIS A 72 4.36 -18.38 -3.05
N ASN A 73 3.59 -19.38 -2.62
CA ASN A 73 3.96 -20.79 -2.71
C ASN A 73 3.71 -21.43 -4.09
N SER A 74 3.00 -20.72 -4.98
CA SER A 74 2.66 -21.22 -6.32
C SER A 74 3.81 -20.98 -7.30
N HIS A 75 4.29 -22.06 -7.93
CA HIS A 75 5.34 -22.01 -8.96
C HIS A 75 4.91 -21.29 -10.25
N LYS A 76 3.63 -20.96 -10.39
CA LYS A 76 3.08 -20.29 -11.58
C LYS A 76 3.00 -18.78 -11.42
N THR A 77 3.21 -18.27 -10.21
CA THR A 77 2.99 -16.87 -9.87
C THR A 77 4.19 -16.32 -9.14
N SER A 78 4.73 -15.21 -9.64
CA SER A 78 5.74 -14.43 -8.93
C SER A 78 5.03 -13.25 -8.26
N LEU A 79 5.09 -13.18 -6.92
CA LEU A 79 4.57 -12.04 -6.17
C LEU A 79 5.66 -10.96 -6.09
N GLU A 80 5.60 -9.94 -6.95
CA GLU A 80 6.62 -8.88 -6.97
C GLU A 80 6.30 -7.71 -6.04
N PHE A 81 5.02 -7.38 -5.87
CA PHE A 81 4.58 -6.22 -5.12
C PHE A 81 3.46 -6.55 -4.14
N TYR A 82 3.62 -6.06 -2.91
CA TYR A 82 2.55 -5.89 -1.94
C TYR A 82 2.48 -4.42 -1.55
N ILE A 83 1.30 -3.80 -1.66
CA ILE A 83 1.08 -2.39 -1.32
C ILE A 83 -0.13 -2.29 -0.41
N ASP A 84 0.10 -1.81 0.81
CA ASP A 84 -0.92 -1.52 1.82
C ASP A 84 -1.23 -0.02 1.80
N ILE A 85 -2.46 0.36 1.43
CA ILE A 85 -2.84 1.77 1.25
C ILE A 85 -3.53 2.29 2.52
N HIS A 86 -2.98 3.35 3.09
CA HIS A 86 -3.44 4.02 4.31
C HIS A 86 -3.61 5.50 4.07
N ALA A 87 -4.36 6.13 4.96
CA ALA A 87 -4.48 7.56 5.02
C ALA A 87 -3.84 8.10 6.30
N HIS A 88 -3.23 9.27 6.17
CA HIS A 88 -2.37 9.85 7.18
C HIS A 88 -2.88 11.21 7.64
N SER A 89 -2.97 11.43 8.95
CA SER A 89 -3.65 12.60 9.52
C SER A 89 -2.79 13.84 9.73
N THR A 90 -1.47 13.69 9.81
CA THR A 90 -0.58 14.79 10.19
C THR A 90 0.32 15.26 9.04
N MET A 91 0.95 14.33 8.33
CA MET A 91 1.77 14.64 7.16
C MET A 91 0.90 14.94 5.93
N MET A 92 1.38 15.88 5.11
CA MET A 92 0.83 16.22 3.80
C MET A 92 1.45 15.31 2.72
N ASN A 93 0.85 15.32 1.52
CA ASN A 93 1.29 14.54 0.35
C ASN A 93 1.07 13.03 0.50
N GLY A 94 1.26 12.30 -0.61
CA GLY A 94 1.45 10.85 -0.63
C GLY A 94 2.92 10.48 -0.39
N PHE A 95 3.20 9.45 0.39
CA PHE A 95 4.56 8.95 0.60
C PHE A 95 4.54 7.46 0.95
N MET A 96 5.70 6.80 0.82
CA MET A 96 5.79 5.36 1.07
C MET A 96 6.67 5.02 2.25
N TYR A 97 6.31 3.93 2.90
CA TYR A 97 7.15 3.21 3.83
C TYR A 97 7.57 1.88 3.21
N GLY A 98 8.88 1.60 3.18
CA GLY A 98 9.45 0.33 2.73
C GLY A 98 10.31 -0.33 3.81
N ASN A 99 10.88 -1.50 3.51
CA ASN A 99 11.75 -2.24 4.44
C ASN A 99 13.24 -1.89 4.21
N ILE A 100 14.07 -2.10 5.22
CA ILE A 100 15.52 -2.03 5.06
C ILE A 100 16.02 -3.36 4.48
N PHE A 101 16.70 -3.28 3.34
CA PHE A 101 17.52 -4.36 2.80
C PHE A 101 18.99 -4.10 3.09
N GLU A 102 19.73 -5.14 3.46
CA GLU A 102 21.18 -5.05 3.72
C GLU A 102 21.98 -5.02 2.41
N GLN A 103 21.46 -5.65 1.37
CA GLN A 103 22.04 -5.62 0.04
C GLN A 103 21.64 -4.33 -0.68
N GLU A 104 22.64 -3.58 -1.13
CA GLU A 104 22.44 -2.31 -1.82
C GLU A 104 21.62 -2.46 -3.10
N GLU A 105 21.82 -3.54 -3.88
CA GLU A 105 21.06 -3.77 -5.10
C GLU A 105 19.54 -3.89 -4.84
N LEU A 106 19.15 -4.63 -3.80
CA LEU A 106 17.74 -4.75 -3.41
C LEU A 106 17.18 -3.42 -2.92
N PHE A 107 17.98 -2.64 -2.20
CA PHE A 107 17.61 -1.28 -1.80
C PHE A 107 17.38 -0.37 -3.01
N GLN A 108 18.27 -0.40 -4.01
CA GLN A 108 18.11 0.41 -5.22
C GLN A 108 16.86 0.00 -5.99
N ARG A 109 16.62 -1.32 -6.15
CA ARG A 109 15.42 -1.84 -6.82
C ARG A 109 14.14 -1.40 -6.13
N GLN A 110 14.04 -1.52 -4.80
CA GLN A 110 12.83 -1.07 -4.09
C GLN A 110 12.58 0.44 -4.21
N ALA A 111 13.64 1.24 -4.38
CA ALA A 111 13.53 2.69 -4.48
C ALA A 111 13.06 3.17 -5.87
N ILE A 112 13.10 2.30 -6.90
CA ILE A 112 12.64 2.66 -8.26
C ILE A 112 11.17 3.02 -8.25
N PHE A 113 10.32 2.22 -7.61
CA PHE A 113 8.87 2.45 -7.63
C PHE A 113 8.46 3.78 -6.98
N PRO A 114 8.91 4.13 -5.75
CA PRO A 114 8.64 5.46 -5.19
C PRO A 114 9.25 6.62 -5.99
N LYS A 115 10.41 6.43 -6.66
CA LYS A 115 10.97 7.45 -7.57
C LYS A 115 10.09 7.67 -8.80
N LEU A 116 9.52 6.59 -9.35
CA LEU A 116 8.57 6.68 -10.46
C LEU A 116 7.29 7.39 -10.02
N LEU A 117 6.76 7.10 -8.83
CA LEU A 117 5.61 7.84 -8.29
C LEU A 117 5.90 9.32 -8.16
N CYS A 118 7.04 9.71 -7.54
CA CYS A 118 7.45 11.11 -7.42
C CYS A 118 7.58 11.84 -8.76
N ARG A 119 7.89 11.13 -9.84
CA ARG A 119 8.00 11.71 -11.18
C ARG A 119 6.65 11.87 -11.89
N ASN A 120 5.67 11.00 -11.58
CA ASN A 120 4.40 10.94 -12.30
C ASN A 120 3.21 11.47 -11.48
N ALA A 121 3.39 11.71 -10.19
CA ALA A 121 2.37 12.20 -9.28
C ALA A 121 2.90 13.43 -8.53
N GLU A 122 2.29 14.59 -8.79
CA GLU A 122 2.72 15.87 -8.22
C GLU A 122 2.48 15.97 -6.71
N ASP A 123 1.52 15.19 -6.21
CA ASP A 123 1.15 15.08 -4.80
C ASP A 123 2.00 14.04 -4.05
N PHE A 124 2.97 13.38 -4.69
CA PHE A 124 3.84 12.39 -4.06
C PHE A 124 5.18 12.98 -3.60
N SER A 125 5.56 12.71 -2.35
CA SER A 125 6.79 13.16 -1.72
C SER A 125 7.80 12.02 -1.56
N PHE A 126 8.85 12.02 -2.39
CA PHE A 126 9.97 11.11 -2.20
C PHE A 126 10.82 11.45 -0.98
N SER A 127 10.91 12.73 -0.59
CA SER A 127 11.66 13.14 0.61
C SER A 127 11.00 12.65 1.90
N SER A 128 9.68 12.47 1.91
CA SER A 128 8.91 11.89 3.01
C SER A 128 8.87 10.36 2.98
N THR A 129 9.32 9.73 1.89
CA THR A 129 9.39 8.27 1.76
C THR A 129 10.53 7.73 2.62
N SER A 130 10.26 6.70 3.43
CA SER A 130 11.21 6.17 4.41
C SER A 130 11.30 4.66 4.37
N PHE A 131 12.54 4.15 4.45
CA PHE A 131 12.83 2.73 4.57
C PHE A 131 13.34 2.46 5.98
N ASN A 132 12.63 1.65 6.77
CA ASN A 132 12.95 1.46 8.18
C ASN A 132 12.72 0.03 8.68
N ARG A 133 13.26 -0.27 9.87
CA ARG A 133 13.13 -1.56 10.57
C ARG A 133 12.47 -1.37 11.95
N ASP A 134 11.50 -0.45 12.05
CA ASP A 134 10.81 -0.13 13.30
C ASP A 134 10.13 -1.37 13.91
N THR A 135 10.47 -1.68 15.15
CA THR A 135 9.97 -2.82 15.91
C THR A 135 8.50 -2.65 16.29
N MET A 136 8.03 -1.42 16.52
CA MET A 136 6.62 -1.12 16.83
C MET A 136 5.70 -1.36 15.62
N LYS A 137 6.29 -1.46 14.42
CA LYS A 137 5.57 -1.76 13.18
C LYS A 137 5.70 -3.23 12.79
N ALA A 138 6.37 -4.08 13.57
CA ALA A 138 6.58 -5.49 13.20
C ALA A 138 5.28 -6.25 12.85
N GLY A 139 4.17 -5.92 13.52
CA GLY A 139 2.85 -6.51 13.27
C GLY A 139 2.08 -5.93 12.08
N THR A 140 2.62 -4.97 11.33
CA THR A 140 1.96 -4.44 10.12
C THR A 140 2.19 -5.33 8.91
N GLY A 141 1.31 -5.24 7.91
CA GLY A 141 1.40 -6.06 6.69
C GLY A 141 2.74 -5.93 6.00
N ARG A 142 3.20 -4.69 5.76
CA ARG A 142 4.52 -4.40 5.17
C ARG A 142 5.67 -5.11 5.88
N ARG A 143 5.70 -5.05 7.22
CA ARG A 143 6.82 -5.57 8.02
C ARG A 143 6.75 -7.08 8.17
N PHE A 144 5.57 -7.62 8.47
CA PHE A 144 5.35 -9.04 8.62
C PHE A 144 5.58 -9.78 7.30
N LEU A 145 4.95 -9.34 6.21
CA LEU A 145 5.11 -9.97 4.90
C LEU A 145 6.52 -9.78 4.35
N GLY A 146 7.17 -8.64 4.58
CA GLY A 146 8.55 -8.44 4.15
C GLY A 146 9.59 -9.32 4.86
N GLY A 147 9.24 -9.94 5.99
CA GLY A 147 10.07 -10.96 6.65
C GLY A 147 9.66 -12.40 6.30
N LEU A 148 8.49 -12.59 5.68
CA LEU A 148 7.93 -13.89 5.35
C LEU A 148 8.12 -14.26 3.87
N LEU A 149 8.00 -13.27 2.99
CA LEU A 149 8.14 -13.41 1.55
C LEU A 149 9.62 -13.34 1.14
N ASP A 150 9.92 -13.89 -0.02
CA ASP A 150 11.27 -13.82 -0.60
C ASP A 150 11.70 -12.38 -0.90
N ASN A 151 13.02 -12.17 -0.97
CA ASN A 151 13.65 -10.88 -1.28
C ASN A 151 13.30 -10.31 -2.67
N SER A 152 12.58 -11.06 -3.51
CA SER A 152 12.00 -10.58 -4.77
C SER A 152 10.64 -9.89 -4.60
N SER A 153 10.02 -10.00 -3.42
CA SER A 153 8.72 -9.39 -3.10
C SER A 153 8.91 -8.08 -2.36
N TYR A 154 8.59 -6.95 -3.00
CA TYR A 154 8.69 -5.65 -2.38
C TYR A 154 7.38 -5.26 -1.68
N CYS A 155 7.47 -5.13 -0.35
CA CYS A 155 6.34 -4.76 0.50
C CYS A 155 6.39 -3.28 0.87
N TYR A 156 5.32 -2.55 0.58
CA TYR A 156 5.18 -1.12 0.89
C TYR A 156 3.92 -0.84 1.69
N THR A 157 3.96 0.24 2.46
CA THR A 157 2.77 0.96 2.92
C THR A 157 2.75 2.30 2.21
N LEU A 158 1.70 2.59 1.44
CA LEU A 158 1.45 3.90 0.85
C LEU A 158 0.56 4.69 1.80
N GLU A 159 1.02 5.85 2.24
CA GLU A 159 0.27 6.77 3.08
C GLU A 159 -0.12 7.99 2.24
N VAL A 160 -1.37 8.43 2.35
CA VAL A 160 -1.87 9.64 1.66
C VAL A 160 -2.53 10.55 2.68
N SER A 161 -2.19 11.84 2.67
CA SER A 161 -2.80 12.80 3.60
C SER A 161 -4.33 12.86 3.48
N PHE A 162 -5.06 13.01 4.59
CA PHE A 162 -6.52 13.23 4.54
C PHE A 162 -6.91 14.55 3.90
N TYR A 163 -6.07 15.57 4.08
CA TYR A 163 -6.52 16.95 3.90
C TYR A 163 -5.96 17.54 2.63
N SER A 164 -4.64 17.50 2.46
CA SER A 164 -3.97 18.30 1.44
C SER A 164 -2.61 17.76 1.03
N TYR A 165 -2.17 18.21 -0.13
CA TYR A 165 -0.81 18.04 -0.61
C TYR A 165 -0.17 19.40 -0.89
N MET A 166 1.14 19.44 -0.90
CA MET A 166 1.95 20.59 -1.27
C MET A 166 2.74 20.28 -2.53
N LEU A 167 2.61 21.15 -3.53
CA LEU A 167 3.46 21.12 -4.70
C LEU A 167 4.88 21.57 -4.34
N SER A 168 5.87 21.04 -5.05
CA SER A 168 7.26 21.42 -4.85
C SER A 168 7.46 22.92 -5.10
N GLY A 169 7.90 23.66 -4.06
CA GLY A 169 8.07 25.11 -4.12
C GLY A 169 6.81 25.95 -3.88
N ALA A 170 5.65 25.33 -3.66
CA ALA A 170 4.42 26.05 -3.33
C ALA A 170 4.41 26.48 -1.85
N SER A 171 3.82 27.65 -1.58
CA SER A 171 3.69 28.21 -0.21
C SER A 171 2.36 27.86 0.46
N SER A 172 1.43 27.25 -0.28
CA SER A 172 0.08 26.92 0.19
C SER A 172 -0.26 25.46 -0.13
N ALA A 173 -0.91 24.78 0.81
CA ALA A 173 -1.40 23.43 0.61
C ALA A 173 -2.68 23.43 -0.25
N ILE A 174 -2.79 22.45 -1.15
CA ILE A 174 -3.94 22.22 -2.02
C ILE A 174 -4.78 21.10 -1.40
N PRO A 175 -6.06 21.34 -1.08
CA PRO A 175 -6.91 20.30 -0.50
C PRO A 175 -7.21 19.21 -1.52
N TYR A 176 -7.31 17.96 -1.05
CA TYR A 176 -7.90 16.89 -1.87
C TYR A 176 -9.41 17.14 -1.97
N THR A 177 -9.90 17.35 -3.18
CA THR A 177 -11.33 17.51 -3.48
C THR A 177 -11.81 16.36 -4.37
N GLU A 178 -13.11 16.07 -4.37
CA GLU A 178 -13.67 15.07 -5.30
C GLU A 178 -13.35 15.40 -6.77
N GLU A 179 -13.37 16.68 -7.14
CA GLU A 179 -13.07 17.15 -8.49
C GLU A 179 -11.59 17.00 -8.89
N THR A 180 -10.67 17.07 -7.92
CA THR A 180 -9.22 16.88 -8.17
C THR A 180 -8.76 15.43 -8.05
N CYS A 181 -9.57 14.54 -7.45
CA CYS A 181 -9.29 13.11 -7.36
C CYS A 181 -9.75 12.29 -8.58
N ILE A 182 -10.55 12.86 -9.49
CA ILE A 182 -10.93 12.17 -10.72
C ILE A 182 -9.74 12.23 -11.67
N LEU A 183 -9.01 11.11 -11.74
CA LEU A 183 -8.05 10.82 -12.81
C LEU A 183 -8.78 11.03 -14.15
N SER A 184 -8.49 12.14 -14.84
CA SER A 184 -8.96 12.42 -16.20
C SER A 184 -8.12 11.69 -17.23
#